data_AF-A0A3L9BKH8-F1
#
_entry.id   AF-A0A3L9BKH8-F1
#
_cell.length_a   1.000
_cell.length_b   1.000
_cell.length_c   1.000
_cell.angle_alpha   90.00
_cell.angle_beta   90.00
_cell.angle_gamma   90.00
#
_symmetry.space_group_name_H-M   'P 1'
#
loop_
_entity.id
_entity.type
_entity.pdbx_description
1 polymer ?
#
loop_
_entity_poly.entity_id
_entity_poly.type
_entity_poly.pdbx_seq_one_letter_code
_entity_poly.pdbx_strand_id
1 'polypeptide(L)'
;MDFLTSTLLSGILYDGFKNGVAITTGFLKEKLHGWIVDDTLLETLAYKVNTLELKDYGEHVIERKLNESSEIQQILKLIQPEQNTNIGSVTQNHSGSGDNIIGNKNIYK
;
A
#
# COMPACT_ATOMS: atom_id res chain seq x y z
N MET A 1 -3.96 1.12 11.56
CA MET A 1 -4.36 1.44 10.18
C MET A 1 -3.06 1.61 9.43
N ASP A 2 -2.64 0.58 8.70
CA ASP A 2 -1.42 0.66 7.91
C ASP A 2 -1.76 1.41 6.63
N PHE A 3 -1.16 2.58 6.41
CA PHE A 3 -1.30 3.37 5.18
C PHE A 3 0.10 3.62 4.61
N LEU A 4 0.19 3.97 3.33
CA LEU A 4 1.47 4.28 2.70
C LEU A 4 2.06 5.53 3.39
N THR A 5 3.21 5.39 4.03
CA THR A 5 3.86 6.50 4.73
C THR A 5 4.84 7.24 3.82
N SER A 6 5.16 8.49 4.16
CA SER A 6 6.22 9.25 3.49
C SER A 6 7.56 8.54 3.56
N THR A 7 7.83 7.81 4.65
CA THR A 7 9.05 7.02 4.85
C THR A 7 9.14 5.88 3.85
N LEU A 8 8.05 5.13 3.63
CA LEU A 8 8.03 4.06 2.64
C LEU A 8 8.15 4.63 1.22
N LEU A 9 7.39 5.69 0.92
CA LEU A 9 7.47 6.34 -0.38
C LEU A 9 8.85 6.94 -0.64
N SER A 10 9.50 7.57 0.35
CA SER A 10 10.83 8.17 0.18
C SER A 10 11.89 7.14 -0.17
N GLY A 11 11.85 5.96 0.43
CA GLY A 11 12.76 4.86 0.09
C GLY A 11 12.55 4.40 -1.36
N ILE A 12 11.30 4.17 -1.76
CA ILE A 12 10.95 3.79 -3.14
C ILE A 12 11.46 4.82 -4.16
N LEU A 13 11.24 6.11 -3.88
CA LEU A 13 11.65 7.19 -4.78
C LEU A 13 13.17 7.34 -4.82
N TYR A 14 13.84 7.30 -3.67
CA TYR A 14 15.29 7.39 -3.58
C TYR A 14 15.98 6.26 -4.35
N ASP A 15 15.49 5.03 -4.20
CA ASP A 15 15.98 3.90 -4.96
C ASP A 15 15.74 4.08 -6.46
N GLY A 16 14.57 4.57 -6.85
CA GLY A 16 14.26 4.91 -8.24
C GLY A 16 15.26 5.92 -8.83
N PHE A 17 15.46 7.05 -8.14
CA PHE A 17 16.38 8.10 -8.58
C PHE A 17 17.83 7.62 -8.65
N LYS A 18 18.29 6.87 -7.64
CA LYS A 18 19.65 6.33 -7.60
C LYS A 18 19.94 5.37 -8.76
N ASN A 19 18.94 4.63 -9.21
CA ASN A 19 19.04 3.73 -10.35
C ASN A 19 18.76 4.44 -11.71
N GLY A 20 18.57 5.76 -11.71
CA GLY A 20 18.27 6.54 -12.92
C GLY A 20 16.89 6.27 -13.51
N VAL A 21 15.95 5.74 -12.71
CA VAL A 21 14.60 5.40 -13.14
C VAL A 21 13.69 6.63 -13.06
N ALA A 22 12.91 6.87 -14.11
CA ALA A 22 11.89 7.91 -14.10
C ALA A 22 10.69 7.47 -13.24
N ILE A 23 10.23 8.37 -12.36
CA ILE A 23 9.08 8.10 -11.49
C ILE A 23 7.80 8.26 -12.32
N THR A 24 7.35 7.16 -12.91
CA THR A 24 6.13 7.09 -13.72
C THR A 24 5.02 6.36 -12.98
N THR A 25 3.79 6.48 -13.46
CA THR A 25 2.65 5.68 -12.97
C THR A 25 2.97 4.19 -12.98
N GLY A 26 3.61 3.69 -14.04
CA GLY A 26 4.01 2.29 -14.16
C GLY A 26 5.02 1.86 -13.10
N PHE A 27 6.04 2.69 -12.85
CA PHE A 27 7.02 2.44 -11.78
C PHE A 27 6.34 2.38 -10.41
N LEU A 28 5.48 3.34 -10.09
CA LEU A 28 4.76 3.34 -8.81
C LEU A 28 3.80 2.15 -8.70
N LYS A 29 3.12 1.76 -9.77
CA LYS A 29 2.24 0.58 -9.80
C LYS A 29 3.00 -0.71 -9.53
N GLU A 30 4.20 -0.86 -10.09
CA GLU A 30 5.07 -2.00 -9.82
C GLU A 30 5.52 -2.02 -8.35
N LYS A 31 5.95 -0.88 -7.81
CA LYS A 31 6.46 -0.76 -6.43
C LYS A 31 5.38 -0.86 -5.37
N LEU A 32 4.15 -0.47 -5.70
CA LEU A 32 2.97 -0.56 -4.85
C LEU A 32 2.12 -1.79 -5.19
N HIS A 33 2.74 -2.84 -5.75
CA HIS A 33 2.08 -4.13 -5.90
C HIS A 33 1.61 -4.67 -4.52
N GLY A 34 0.35 -5.07 -4.41
CA GLY A 34 -0.28 -5.46 -3.14
C GLY A 34 -0.86 -4.29 -2.33
N TRP A 35 -0.95 -3.10 -2.93
CA TRP A 35 -1.71 -1.98 -2.41
C TRP A 35 -2.95 -1.73 -3.28
N ILE A 36 -4.06 -1.39 -2.63
CA ILE A 36 -5.28 -0.91 -3.29
C ILE A 36 -5.07 0.57 -3.60
N VAL A 37 -4.85 0.86 -4.88
CA VAL A 37 -4.66 2.22 -5.40
C VAL A 37 -5.18 2.32 -6.83
N ASP A 38 -5.91 3.40 -7.12
CA ASP A 38 -6.42 3.68 -8.46
C ASP A 38 -5.32 4.24 -9.38
N ASP A 39 -5.38 3.90 -10.66
CA ASP A 39 -4.43 4.38 -11.67
C ASP A 39 -4.41 5.93 -11.76
N THR A 40 -5.56 6.58 -11.56
CA THR A 40 -5.68 8.05 -11.52
C THR A 40 -5.01 8.66 -10.29
N LEU A 41 -5.04 7.97 -9.15
CA LEU A 41 -4.33 8.39 -7.93
C LEU A 41 -2.82 8.23 -8.11
N LEU A 42 -2.37 7.13 -8.73
CA LEU A 42 -0.96 6.92 -9.06
C LEU A 42 -0.42 7.96 -10.04
N GLU A 43 -1.19 8.30 -11.07
CA GLU A 43 -0.83 9.35 -12.02
C GLU A 43 -0.69 10.70 -11.33
N THR A 44 -1.66 11.05 -10.47
CA THR A 44 -1.62 12.29 -9.68
C THR A 44 -0.41 12.30 -8.73
N LEU A 45 -0.12 11.18 -8.08
CA LEU A 45 1.03 11.03 -7.19
C LEU A 45 2.35 11.20 -7.96
N ALA A 46 2.50 10.50 -9.10
CA ALA A 46 3.67 10.59 -9.95
C ALA A 46 3.89 12.04 -10.42
N TYR A 47 2.84 12.71 -10.90
CA TYR A 47 2.91 14.11 -11.30
C TYR A 47 3.42 15.00 -10.17
N LYS A 48 2.79 14.94 -8.98
CA LYS A 48 3.19 15.75 -7.82
C LYS A 48 4.61 15.48 -7.37
N VAL A 49 5.01 14.21 -7.30
CA VAL A 49 6.38 13.83 -6.93
C VAL A 49 7.40 14.40 -7.91
N ASN A 50 7.14 14.32 -9.22
CA ASN A 50 8.05 14.88 -10.22
C ASN A 50 8.12 16.41 -10.16
N THR A 51 7.02 17.10 -9.82
CA THR A 51 7.03 18.56 -9.64
C THR A 51 7.87 19.05 -8.46
N LEU A 52 8.20 18.17 -7.52
CA LEU A 52 9.07 18.49 -6.38
C LEU A 52 10.57 18.39 -6.70
N GLU A 53 10.93 17.97 -7.91
CA GLU A 53 12.30 17.87 -8.42
C GLU A 53 13.26 17.14 -7.46
N LEU A 54 12.82 15.96 -6.99
CA LEU A 54 13.43 15.29 -5.84
C LEU A 54 14.73 14.53 -6.11
N LYS A 55 15.13 14.41 -7.39
CA LYS A 55 16.17 13.50 -7.91
C LYS A 55 17.54 13.60 -7.23
N ASP A 56 17.95 14.80 -6.80
CA ASP A 56 19.29 15.06 -6.26
C ASP A 56 19.34 15.02 -4.73
N TYR A 57 18.22 14.70 -4.07
CA TYR A 57 18.12 14.68 -2.62
C TYR A 57 18.33 13.29 -2.03
N GLY A 58 18.86 13.26 -0.81
CA GLY A 58 18.88 12.05 0.01
C GLY A 58 17.49 11.68 0.52
N GLU A 59 17.29 10.40 0.82
CA GLU A 59 16.02 9.83 1.28
C GLU A 59 15.35 10.63 2.40
N HIS A 60 16.09 11.02 3.44
CA HIS A 60 15.55 11.82 4.55
C HIS A 60 15.00 13.19 4.11
N VAL A 61 15.63 13.82 3.12
CA VAL A 61 15.18 15.11 2.59
C VAL A 61 13.94 14.92 1.71
N ILE A 62 13.89 13.82 0.95
CA ILE A 62 12.71 13.41 0.19
C ILE A 62 11.54 13.22 1.14
N GLU A 63 11.70 12.41 2.20
CA GLU A 63 10.67 12.16 3.21
C GLU A 63 10.12 13.46 3.79
N ARG A 64 11.00 14.37 4.20
CA ARG A 64 10.60 15.67 4.73
C ARG A 64 9.78 16.48 3.74
N LYS A 65 10.19 16.54 2.46
CA LYS A 65 9.43 17.24 1.41
C LYS A 65 8.07 16.60 1.13
N LEU A 66 7.98 15.27 1.19
CA LEU A 66 6.70 14.56 1.07
C LEU A 66 5.77 14.88 2.25
N ASN A 67 6.31 14.99 3.48
CA ASN A 67 5.58 15.38 4.68
C ASN A 67 5.10 16.84 4.65
N GLU A 68 5.92 17.75 4.10
CA GLU A 68 5.57 19.17 3.93
C GLU A 68 4.44 19.36 2.88
N SER A 69 4.31 18.44 1.92
CA SER A 69 3.25 18.48 0.91
C SER A 69 1.94 17.90 1.42
N SER A 70 1.02 18.79 1.83
CA SER A 70 -0.32 18.40 2.30
C SER A 70 -1.10 17.58 1.26
N GLU A 71 -0.92 17.89 -0.02
CA GLU A 71 -1.59 17.19 -1.12
C GLU A 71 -1.08 15.75 -1.28
N ILE A 72 0.23 15.53 -1.17
CA ILE A 72 0.81 14.18 -1.18
C ILE A 72 0.32 13.42 0.04
N GLN A 73 0.31 14.03 1.23
CA GLN A 73 -0.21 13.39 2.44
C GLN A 73 -1.68 12.96 2.30
N GLN A 74 -2.50 13.72 1.58
CA GLN A 74 -3.88 13.34 1.29
C GLN A 74 -3.94 12.12 0.38
N ILE A 75 -3.15 12.08 -0.69
CA ILE A 75 -3.10 10.93 -1.60
C ILE A 75 -2.62 9.67 -0.87
N LEU A 76 -1.56 9.79 -0.07
CA LEU A 76 -1.00 8.68 0.71
C LEU A 76 -2.02 8.03 1.66
N LYS A 77 -2.92 8.82 2.25
CA LYS A 77 -4.00 8.32 3.12
C LYS A 77 -5.08 7.54 2.37
N LEU A 78 -5.22 7.74 1.06
CA LEU A 78 -6.17 7.01 0.22
C LEU A 78 -5.63 5.65 -0.20
N ILE A 79 -4.30 5.47 -0.17
CA ILE A 79 -3.63 4.23 -0.53
C ILE A 79 -3.69 3.27 0.65
N GLN A 80 -4.41 2.17 0.49
CA GLN A 80 -4.60 1.16 1.52
C GLN A 80 -3.89 -0.13 1.12
N PRO A 81 -3.28 -0.87 2.05
CA PRO A 81 -2.74 -2.18 1.75
C PRO A 81 -3.89 -3.08 1.31
N GLU A 82 -3.63 -3.94 0.32
CA GLU A 82 -4.58 -4.98 -0.07
C GLU A 82 -4.78 -5.90 1.13
N GLN A 83 -5.86 -5.66 1.86
CA GLN A 83 -6.29 -6.56 2.91
C GLN A 83 -6.64 -7.86 2.20
N ASN A 84 -5.83 -8.89 2.43
CA ASN A 84 -6.14 -10.23 2.00
C ASN A 84 -7.40 -10.68 2.78
N THR A 85 -8.58 -10.29 2.32
CA THR A 85 -9.88 -10.58 2.94
C THR A 85 -10.28 -12.04 2.74
N ASN A 86 -9.34 -12.95 2.95
CA ASN A 86 -9.57 -14.37 3.15
C ASN A 86 -9.13 -14.84 4.55
N ILE A 87 -9.20 -13.96 5.53
CA ILE A 87 -9.36 -14.36 6.93
C ILE A 87 -10.56 -13.60 7.46
N GLY A 88 -11.75 -14.11 7.16
CA GLY A 88 -12.91 -13.82 7.97
C GLY A 88 -12.53 -14.19 9.40
N SER A 89 -12.38 -13.20 10.27
CA SER A 89 -12.39 -13.40 11.71
C SER A 89 -13.77 -13.96 12.04
N VAL A 90 -13.92 -15.28 11.95
CA VAL A 90 -15.04 -15.98 12.57
C VAL A 90 -14.71 -15.99 14.05
N THR A 91 -15.12 -14.93 14.75
CA THR A 91 -15.17 -14.95 16.21
C THR A 91 -16.26 -15.95 16.60
N GLN A 92 -15.93 -17.23 16.70
CA GLN A 92 -16.81 -18.24 17.28
C GLN A 92 -16.78 -18.05 18.80
N ASN A 93 -17.73 -17.27 19.33
CA ASN A 93 -18.05 -17.34 20.75
C ASN A 93 -18.72 -18.69 21.01
N HIS A 94 -17.92 -19.70 21.36
CA HIS A 94 -18.42 -21.00 21.79
C HIS A 94 -18.88 -20.91 23.24
N SER A 95 -20.19 -20.89 23.46
CA SER A 95 -20.79 -21.16 24.77
C SER A 95 -21.72 -22.37 24.66
N GLY A 96 -21.16 -23.58 24.53
CA GLY A 96 -21.94 -24.81 24.63
C GLY A 96 -21.17 -26.04 24.14
N SER A 97 -20.86 -26.97 25.04
CA SER A 97 -20.25 -28.27 24.71
C SER A 97 -21.01 -28.95 23.57
N GLY A 98 -20.41 -29.01 22.39
CA GLY A 98 -21.00 -29.59 21.19
C GLY A 98 -19.91 -30.00 20.22
N ASP A 99 -19.98 -31.24 19.73
CA ASP A 99 -19.03 -31.87 18.82
C ASP A 99 -18.75 -31.03 17.57
N ASN A 100 -17.47 -30.80 17.27
CA ASN A 100 -17.03 -30.24 16.00
C ASN A 100 -16.71 -31.37 15.03
N ILE A 101 -17.59 -31.63 14.07
CA ILE A 101 -17.30 -32.49 12.91
C ILE A 101 -16.79 -31.60 11.77
N ILE A 102 -15.47 -31.57 11.60
CA ILE A 102 -14.81 -31.00 10.41
C ILE A 102 -14.49 -32.18 9.49
N GLY A 103 -15.28 -32.36 8.44
CA GLY A 103 -15.05 -33.39 7.42
C GLY A 103 -16.27 -33.59 6.54
N ASN A 104 -16.05 -33.68 5.23
CA ASN A 104 -17.06 -33.82 4.18
C ASN A 104 -18.10 -34.89 4.56
N LYS A 105 -19.38 -34.50 4.66
CA LYS A 105 -20.49 -35.40 4.97
C LYS A 105 -20.83 -36.23 3.73
N ASN A 106 -20.19 -37.39 3.56
CA ASN A 106 -20.67 -38.40 2.62
C ASN A 106 -21.81 -39.17 3.29
N ILE A 107 -23.04 -38.81 2.92
CA ILE A 107 -24.26 -39.51 3.35
C ILE A 107 -24.44 -40.71 2.40
N TYR A 108 -24.18 -41.92 2.87
CA TYR A 108 -24.68 -43.13 2.24
C TYR A 108 -25.89 -43.64 3.03
N LYS A 109 -26.95 -43.98 2.30
CA LYS A 109 -28.26 -44.42 2.80
C LYS A 109 -28.20 -45.85 3.36
#